data_AF-A0A841RNL9-F1
#
_entry.id   AF-A0A841RNL9-F1
#
_cell.length_a   1.000
_cell.length_b   1.000
_cell.length_c   1.000
_cell.angle_alpha   90.00
_cell.angle_beta   90.00
_cell.angle_gamma   90.00
#
_symmetry.space_group_name_H-M   'P 1'
#
loop_
_entity.id
_entity.type
_entity.pdbx_description
1 polymer ?
#
loop_
_entity_poly.entity_id
_entity_poly.type
_entity_poly.pdbx_seq_one_letter_code
_entity_poly.pdbx_strand_id
1 'polypeptide(L)'
;MKRIANTKYWIMIITIVLVISSLYIVIQQKNSSQSLAIVEDYLKEQGFKLLSYEGQTEAYQLTIEKIQNEPYDVYWDGHLNNPDSYMGKTVKVEKFAVENHPLNEWTCCGDVKTEEMVYTYVFVIDDKVVGGIAFPDVLDELGIKGGFWSSLDGEIQTTRSY
;
A
#
# COMPACT_ATOMS: atom_id res chain seq x y z
N MET A 1 -4.24 -5.34 -57.26
CA MET A 1 -3.87 -6.38 -56.26
C MET A 1 -3.08 -5.87 -55.03
N LYS A 2 -2.97 -4.56 -54.74
CA LYS A 2 -2.21 -4.05 -53.56
C LYS A 2 -2.98 -4.02 -52.23
N ARG A 3 -4.31 -4.20 -52.23
CA ARG A 3 -5.18 -4.01 -51.04
C ARG A 3 -5.14 -5.17 -50.03
N ILE A 4 -4.87 -6.39 -50.48
CA ILE A 4 -4.91 -7.62 -49.66
C ILE A 4 -3.66 -7.77 -48.79
N ALA A 5 -2.50 -7.26 -49.24
CA ALA A 5 -1.25 -7.30 -48.48
C ALA A 5 -1.31 -6.42 -47.21
N ASN A 6 -1.95 -5.25 -47.30
CA ASN A 6 -2.15 -4.37 -46.14
C ASN A 6 -3.04 -5.02 -45.08
N THR A 7 -4.11 -5.71 -45.46
CA THR A 7 -5.03 -6.36 -44.50
C THR A 7 -4.34 -7.46 -43.70
N LYS A 8 -3.48 -8.27 -44.33
CA LYS A 8 -2.71 -9.31 -43.63
C LYS A 8 -1.70 -8.71 -42.65
N TYR A 9 -1.09 -7.58 -43.01
CA TYR A 9 -0.16 -6.85 -42.13
C TYR A 9 -0.86 -6.30 -40.88
N TRP A 10 -2.05 -5.73 -41.04
CA TRP A 10 -2.87 -5.25 -39.92
C TRP A 10 -3.32 -6.37 -38.98
N ILE A 11 -3.73 -7.53 -39.52
CA ILE A 11 -4.10 -8.69 -38.71
C ILE A 11 -2.89 -9.17 -37.89
N MET A 12 -1.71 -9.26 -38.51
CA MET A 12 -0.47 -9.66 -37.83
C MET A 12 -0.07 -8.68 -36.71
N ILE A 13 -0.18 -7.37 -36.94
CA ILE A 13 0.08 -6.34 -35.92
C ILE A 13 -0.90 -6.48 -34.75
N ILE A 14 -2.20 -6.65 -35.01
CA ILE A 14 -3.22 -6.83 -33.96
C ILE A 14 -2.90 -8.07 -33.11
N THR A 15 -2.54 -9.19 -33.74
CA THR A 15 -2.17 -10.40 -33.00
C THR A 15 -0.94 -10.22 -32.12
N ILE A 16 0.08 -9.48 -32.59
CA ILE A 16 1.28 -9.20 -31.79
C ILE A 16 0.93 -8.32 -30.58
N VAL A 17 0.10 -7.28 -30.78
CA VAL A 17 -0.34 -6.40 -29.69
C VAL A 17 -1.14 -7.17 -28.63
N LEU A 18 -2.02 -8.09 -29.05
CA LEU A 18 -2.80 -8.92 -28.12
C LEU A 18 -1.90 -9.86 -27.30
N VAL A 19 -0.87 -10.44 -27.90
CA VAL A 19 0.11 -11.30 -27.21
C VAL A 19 0.95 -10.50 -26.22
N ILE A 20 1.42 -9.30 -26.59
CA ILE A 20 2.19 -8.44 -25.68
C ILE A 20 1.33 -7.97 -24.49
N SER A 21 0.07 -7.61 -24.76
CA SER A 21 -0.88 -7.21 -23.71
C SER A 21 -1.14 -8.34 -22.70
N SER A 22 -1.36 -9.58 -23.18
CA SER A 22 -1.59 -10.72 -22.28
C SER A 22 -0.36 -11.07 -21.45
N LEU A 23 0.85 -10.99 -22.03
CA LEU A 23 2.11 -11.14 -21.29
C LEU A 23 2.25 -10.07 -20.20
N TYR A 24 1.89 -8.83 -20.48
CA TYR A 24 1.96 -7.73 -19.50
C TYR A 24 1.00 -7.97 -18.32
N ILE A 25 -0.22 -8.43 -18.59
CA ILE A 25 -1.21 -8.76 -17.54
C ILE A 25 -0.69 -9.88 -16.62
N VAL A 26 -0.10 -10.94 -17.17
CA VAL A 26 0.44 -12.07 -16.40
C VAL A 26 1.59 -11.63 -15.48
N ILE A 27 2.48 -10.76 -15.97
CA ILE A 27 3.60 -10.23 -15.18
C ILE A 27 3.08 -9.41 -13.99
N GLN A 28 2.08 -8.55 -14.23
CA GLN A 28 1.49 -7.75 -13.16
C GLN A 28 0.80 -8.61 -12.09
N GLN A 29 0.06 -9.64 -12.50
CA GLN A 29 -0.61 -10.55 -11.57
C GLN A 29 0.38 -11.32 -10.69
N LYS A 30 1.49 -11.79 -11.27
CA LYS A 30 2.56 -12.46 -10.52
C LYS A 30 3.21 -11.55 -9.48
N ASN A 31 3.51 -10.31 -9.86
CA ASN A 31 4.17 -9.33 -8.98
C ASN A 31 3.30 -8.88 -7.80
N SER A 32 1.96 -8.93 -7.93
CA SER A 32 1.02 -8.66 -6.84
C SER A 32 0.86 -9.85 -5.91
N SER A 33 0.85 -11.08 -6.45
CA SER A 33 0.77 -12.29 -5.64
C SER A 33 2.00 -12.50 -4.75
N GLN A 34 3.18 -12.06 -5.19
CA GLN A 34 4.41 -12.20 -4.41
C GLN A 34 4.51 -11.16 -3.29
N SER A 35 4.15 -9.90 -3.53
CA SER A 35 4.12 -8.88 -2.47
C SER A 35 3.11 -9.26 -1.39
N LEU A 36 1.95 -9.77 -1.78
CA LEU A 36 0.91 -10.21 -0.85
C LEU A 36 1.42 -11.22 0.19
N ALA A 37 2.05 -12.32 -0.27
CA ALA A 37 2.53 -13.37 0.63
C ALA A 37 3.56 -12.85 1.63
N ILE A 38 4.47 -11.98 1.18
CA ILE A 38 5.53 -11.40 2.01
C ILE A 38 4.94 -10.50 3.10
N VAL A 39 3.91 -9.72 2.76
CA VAL A 39 3.23 -8.87 3.73
C VAL A 39 2.43 -9.71 4.72
N GLU A 40 1.71 -10.74 4.26
CA GLU A 40 0.96 -11.62 5.16
C GLU A 40 1.86 -12.28 6.20
N ASP A 41 3.01 -12.81 5.76
CA ASP A 41 3.97 -13.46 6.65
C ASP A 41 4.53 -12.46 7.66
N TYR A 42 4.93 -11.27 7.20
CA TYR A 42 5.40 -10.19 8.08
C TYR A 42 4.37 -9.83 9.15
N LEU A 43 3.10 -9.59 8.77
CA LEU A 43 2.06 -9.20 9.72
C LEU A 43 1.76 -10.31 10.74
N LYS A 44 1.76 -11.57 10.31
CA LYS A 44 1.60 -12.73 11.22
C LYS A 44 2.78 -12.86 12.19
N GLU A 45 4.01 -12.64 11.71
CA GLU A 45 5.23 -12.65 12.55
C GLU A 45 5.22 -11.54 13.60
N GLN A 46 4.63 -10.39 13.30
CA GLN A 46 4.40 -9.30 14.27
C GLN A 46 3.29 -9.62 15.29
N GLY A 47 2.59 -10.75 15.16
CA GLY A 47 1.52 -11.17 16.07
C GLY A 47 0.13 -10.64 15.71
N PHE A 48 -0.03 -10.00 14.56
CA PHE A 48 -1.32 -9.53 14.10
C PHE A 48 -2.19 -10.66 13.57
N LYS A 49 -3.50 -10.55 13.80
CA LYS A 49 -4.49 -11.43 13.22
C LYS A 49 -5.05 -10.77 11.96
N LEU A 50 -4.78 -11.37 10.79
CA LEU A 50 -5.31 -10.89 9.52
C LEU A 50 -6.82 -11.16 9.42
N LEU A 51 -7.60 -10.12 9.14
CA LEU A 51 -9.03 -10.24 8.89
C LEU A 51 -9.33 -10.29 7.39
N SER A 52 -8.76 -9.35 6.63
CA SER A 52 -8.95 -9.26 5.18
C SER A 52 -7.79 -8.53 4.51
N TYR A 53 -7.58 -8.87 3.24
CA TYR A 53 -6.74 -8.12 2.32
C TYR A 53 -7.63 -7.19 1.50
N GLU A 54 -7.33 -5.90 1.54
CA GLU A 54 -8.12 -4.83 0.93
C GLU A 54 -7.58 -4.41 -0.45
N GLY A 55 -6.49 -5.02 -0.90
CA GLY A 55 -5.87 -4.72 -2.19
C GLY A 55 -4.66 -3.78 -2.10
N GLN A 56 -3.96 -3.68 -3.23
CA GLN A 56 -2.94 -2.67 -3.44
C GLN A 56 -3.62 -1.32 -3.65
N THR A 57 -3.40 -0.39 -2.71
CA THR A 57 -4.05 0.93 -2.71
C THR A 57 -3.30 1.95 -3.55
N GLU A 58 -1.97 1.86 -3.61
CA GLU A 58 -1.14 2.75 -4.40
C GLU A 58 0.14 2.04 -4.87
N ALA A 59 0.69 2.50 -6.00
CA ALA A 59 2.08 2.27 -6.37
C ALA A 59 2.69 3.56 -6.88
N TYR A 60 3.83 3.98 -6.33
CA TYR A 60 4.47 5.24 -6.69
C TYR A 60 5.99 5.15 -6.61
N GLN A 61 6.68 6.04 -7.32
CA GLN A 61 8.12 6.20 -7.17
C GLN A 61 8.41 7.11 -5.97
N LEU A 62 9.29 6.67 -5.08
CA LEU A 62 9.73 7.49 -3.95
C LEU A 62 10.69 8.57 -4.46
N THR A 63 10.28 9.83 -4.39
CA THR A 63 11.11 10.98 -4.74
C THR A 63 11.10 11.99 -3.61
N ILE A 64 12.11 12.87 -3.58
CA ILE A 64 12.17 13.97 -2.62
C ILE A 64 10.89 14.82 -2.70
N GLU A 65 10.43 15.13 -3.92
CA GLU A 65 9.18 15.87 -4.12
C GLU A 65 7.99 15.12 -3.52
N LYS A 66 7.88 13.80 -3.71
CA LYS A 66 6.77 13.01 -3.15
C LYS A 66 6.76 13.09 -1.63
N ILE A 67 7.89 12.84 -0.95
CA ILE A 67 7.97 12.86 0.53
C ILE A 67 7.91 14.25 1.15
N GLN A 68 7.98 15.32 0.36
CA GLN A 68 7.81 16.70 0.85
C GLN A 68 6.37 17.20 0.74
N ASN A 69 5.48 16.40 0.16
CA ASN A 69 4.09 16.75 -0.05
C ASN A 69 3.17 15.85 0.79
N GLU A 70 2.11 16.43 1.34
CA GLU A 70 1.07 15.67 2.01
C GLU A 70 0.41 14.63 1.07
N PRO A 71 0.02 13.46 1.57
CA PRO A 71 0.22 12.98 2.96
C PRO A 71 1.56 12.24 3.17
N TYR A 72 2.46 12.22 2.19
CA TYR A 72 3.67 11.38 2.22
C TYR A 72 4.76 11.91 3.12
N ASP A 73 4.78 13.22 3.38
CA ASP A 73 5.62 13.82 4.41
C ASP A 73 5.38 13.18 5.77
N VAL A 74 4.11 12.95 6.15
CA VAL A 74 3.73 12.24 7.37
C VAL A 74 4.06 10.75 7.28
N TYR A 75 3.78 10.10 6.14
CA TYR A 75 4.00 8.66 5.98
C TYR A 75 5.46 8.24 6.07
N TRP A 76 6.38 9.15 5.73
CA TRP A 76 7.82 8.93 5.72
C TRP A 76 8.56 9.72 6.80
N ASP A 77 7.85 10.39 7.72
CA ASP A 77 8.48 11.16 8.81
C ASP A 77 9.10 10.23 9.87
N GLY A 78 10.37 10.50 10.16
CA GLY A 78 10.86 10.53 11.52
C GLY A 78 11.46 9.25 12.09
N HIS A 79 10.72 8.13 12.20
CA HIS A 79 11.19 6.99 13.03
C HIS A 79 11.10 5.61 12.37
N LEU A 80 10.29 5.45 11.33
CA LEU A 80 9.90 4.11 10.89
C LEU A 80 10.73 3.62 9.72
N ASN A 81 11.05 4.53 8.79
CA ASN A 81 11.67 4.19 7.52
C ASN A 81 12.70 5.26 7.19
N ASN A 82 13.94 4.88 6.84
CA ASN A 82 14.88 5.83 6.24
C ASN A 82 14.53 5.96 4.74
N PRO A 83 13.85 7.04 4.29
CA PRO A 83 13.43 7.18 2.90
C PRO A 83 14.63 7.29 1.95
N ASP A 84 15.78 7.78 2.43
CA ASP A 84 16.97 8.01 1.59
C ASP A 84 17.48 6.73 0.94
N SER A 85 17.38 5.60 1.65
CA SER A 85 17.82 4.29 1.14
C SER A 85 16.92 3.74 0.02
N TYR A 86 15.76 4.36 -0.20
CA TYR A 86 14.73 3.90 -1.13
C TYR A 86 14.42 4.92 -2.23
N MET A 87 15.16 6.04 -2.29
CA MET A 87 14.96 7.06 -3.31
C MET A 87 15.06 6.51 -4.73
N GLY A 88 14.11 6.89 -5.58
CA GLY A 88 13.97 6.44 -6.96
C GLY A 88 13.34 5.06 -7.13
N LYS A 89 13.10 4.31 -6.05
CA LYS A 89 12.46 3.00 -6.12
C LYS A 89 10.94 3.10 -6.14
N THR A 90 10.29 2.04 -6.61
CA THR A 90 8.84 1.91 -6.59
C THR A 90 8.39 1.35 -5.24
N VAL A 91 7.54 2.10 -4.56
CA VAL A 91 6.80 1.68 -3.37
C VAL A 91 5.46 1.12 -3.82
N LYS A 92 5.14 -0.10 -3.39
CA LYS A 92 3.78 -0.65 -3.44
C LYS A 92 3.16 -0.52 -2.05
N VAL A 93 1.91 -0.11 -1.97
CA VAL A 93 1.18 0.02 -0.72
C VAL A 93 0.07 -1.02 -0.67
N GLU A 94 0.25 -2.04 0.16
CA GLU A 94 -0.71 -3.13 0.36
C GLU A 94 -1.56 -2.84 1.60
N LYS A 95 -2.89 -2.87 1.47
CA LYS A 95 -3.81 -2.59 2.58
C LYS A 95 -4.38 -3.88 3.16
N PHE A 96 -4.39 -3.97 4.49
CA PHE A 96 -5.00 -5.07 5.23
C PHE A 96 -5.86 -4.53 6.38
N ALA A 97 -6.90 -5.27 6.74
CA ALA A 97 -7.56 -5.14 8.02
C ALA A 97 -6.98 -6.17 8.99
N VAL A 98 -6.58 -5.72 10.18
CA VAL A 98 -5.98 -6.56 11.20
C VAL A 98 -6.62 -6.36 12.58
N GLU A 99 -6.49 -7.39 13.40
CA GLU A 99 -6.72 -7.41 14.84
C GLU A 99 -5.39 -7.58 15.58
N ASN A 100 -5.39 -7.34 16.90
CA ASN A 100 -4.22 -7.38 17.80
C ASN A 100 -3.17 -6.29 17.50
N HIS A 101 -3.56 -5.20 16.87
CA HIS A 101 -2.71 -4.02 16.74
C HIS A 101 -2.87 -3.13 17.99
N PRO A 102 -1.84 -2.40 18.47
CA PRO A 102 -1.99 -1.51 19.64
C PRO A 102 -3.10 -0.46 19.51
N LEU A 103 -3.43 -0.07 18.27
CA LEU A 103 -4.57 0.80 17.97
C LEU A 103 -5.93 0.15 18.18
N ASN A 104 -6.06 -1.17 18.33
CA ASN A 104 -7.34 -1.79 18.69
C ASN A 104 -7.81 -1.39 20.10
N GLU A 105 -6.92 -0.91 20.97
CA GLU A 105 -7.28 -0.38 22.30
C GLU A 105 -7.36 1.15 22.33
N TRP A 106 -7.20 1.81 21.17
CA TRP A 106 -7.16 3.26 21.09
C TRP A 106 -8.53 3.89 21.39
N THR A 107 -8.51 5.01 22.11
CA THR A 107 -9.69 5.81 22.46
C THR A 107 -9.38 7.29 22.29
N CYS A 108 -10.27 8.08 21.68
CA CYS A 108 -10.12 9.55 21.57
C CYS A 108 -11.46 10.31 21.59
N CYS A 109 -11.38 11.64 21.45
CA CYS A 109 -12.50 12.53 21.06
C CYS A 109 -13.85 12.27 21.74
N GLY A 110 -13.85 12.07 23.06
CA GLY A 110 -15.08 11.85 23.83
C GLY A 110 -15.61 10.43 23.73
N ASP A 111 -14.75 9.45 24.04
CA ASP A 111 -15.06 8.02 24.12
C ASP A 111 -15.27 7.28 22.78
N VAL A 112 -14.80 7.85 21.67
CA VAL A 112 -14.66 7.12 20.40
C VAL A 112 -13.59 6.05 20.59
N LYS A 113 -13.94 4.79 20.32
CA LYS A 113 -13.04 3.64 20.44
C LYS A 113 -12.89 2.94 19.10
N THR A 114 -11.76 2.28 18.91
CA THR A 114 -11.62 1.28 17.86
C THR A 114 -12.41 0.05 18.28
N GLU A 115 -13.43 -0.33 17.52
CA GLU A 115 -14.36 -1.39 17.93
C GLU A 115 -14.05 -2.74 17.28
N GLU A 116 -13.54 -2.75 16.04
CA GLU A 116 -13.42 -4.00 15.29
C GLU A 116 -12.01 -4.22 14.75
N MET A 117 -11.48 -3.27 13.97
CA MET A 117 -10.26 -3.52 13.21
C MET A 117 -9.39 -2.28 13.02
N VAL A 118 -8.13 -2.53 12.69
CA VAL A 118 -7.17 -1.51 12.32
C VAL A 118 -6.77 -1.75 10.87
N TYR A 119 -6.82 -0.70 10.05
CA TYR A 119 -6.30 -0.74 8.70
C TYR A 119 -4.80 -0.47 8.70
N THR A 120 -4.03 -1.41 8.18
CA THR A 120 -2.59 -1.27 7.98
C THR A 120 -2.28 -1.09 6.51
N TYR A 121 -1.46 -0.10 6.19
CA TYR A 121 -0.94 0.21 4.87
C TYR A 121 0.55 -0.11 4.87
N VAL A 122 0.91 -1.24 4.28
CA VAL A 122 2.26 -1.80 4.32
C VAL A 122 3.02 -1.39 3.07
N PHE A 123 4.20 -0.82 3.27
CA PHE A 123 5.07 -0.35 2.19
C PHE A 123 6.02 -1.47 1.78
N VAL A 124 5.96 -1.83 0.49
CA VAL A 124 6.76 -2.90 -0.09
C VAL A 124 7.65 -2.34 -1.19
N ILE A 125 8.95 -2.60 -1.10
CA ILE A 125 9.95 -2.22 -2.09
C ILE A 125 10.85 -3.42 -2.36
N ASP A 126 11.09 -3.75 -3.64
CA ASP A 126 11.91 -4.89 -4.05
C ASP A 126 11.55 -6.19 -3.31
N ASP A 127 10.25 -6.46 -3.18
CA ASP A 127 9.68 -7.62 -2.49
C ASP A 127 10.10 -7.72 -1.00
N LYS A 128 10.24 -6.57 -0.33
CA LYS A 128 10.50 -6.50 1.12
C LYS A 128 9.58 -5.49 1.76
N VAL A 129 9.06 -5.83 2.95
CA VAL A 129 8.40 -4.86 3.81
C VAL A 129 9.46 -3.87 4.30
N VAL A 130 9.27 -2.60 3.99
CA VAL A 130 10.17 -1.52 4.40
C VAL A 130 9.56 -0.63 5.47
N GLY A 131 8.29 -0.86 5.82
CA GLY A 131 7.54 -0.15 6.84
C GLY A 131 6.05 -0.09 6.55
N GLY A 132 5.36 0.83 7.20
CA GLY A 132 3.95 1.09 6.95
C GLY A 132 3.33 1.97 8.04
N ILE A 133 2.06 2.27 7.84
CA ILE A 133 1.24 3.06 8.75
C ILE A 133 -0.06 2.33 9.05
N ALA A 134 -0.66 2.63 10.20
CA ALA A 134 -1.89 2.02 10.66
C ALA A 134 -2.89 3.08 11.13
N PHE A 135 -4.17 2.85 10.83
CA PHE A 135 -5.30 3.71 11.21
C PHE A 135 -6.42 2.88 11.82
N PRO A 136 -7.06 3.33 12.91
CA PRO A 136 -8.26 2.69 13.40
C PRO A 136 -9.43 2.93 12.45
N ASP A 137 -10.22 1.88 12.20
CA ASP A 137 -11.38 1.88 11.28
C ASP A 137 -12.38 3.02 11.53
N VAL A 138 -12.63 3.33 12.80
CA VAL A 138 -13.60 4.32 13.26
C VAL A 138 -13.31 5.74 12.74
N LEU A 139 -12.07 6.04 12.35
CA LEU A 139 -11.74 7.34 11.76
C LEU A 139 -12.36 7.53 10.38
N ASP A 140 -12.40 6.47 9.58
CA ASP A 140 -13.03 6.52 8.25
C ASP A 140 -14.55 6.75 8.39
N GLU A 141 -15.19 6.09 9.36
CA GLU A 141 -16.63 6.26 9.65
C GLU A 141 -16.98 7.67 10.13
N LEU A 142 -16.13 8.26 10.97
CA LEU A 142 -16.31 9.61 11.49
C LEU A 142 -15.87 10.71 10.50
N GLY A 143 -15.35 10.33 9.33
CA GLY A 143 -14.82 11.27 8.33
C GLY A 143 -13.61 12.08 8.83
N ILE A 144 -12.92 11.58 9.86
CA ILE A 144 -11.74 12.23 10.45
C ILE A 144 -10.54 11.89 9.57
N LYS A 145 -10.13 12.85 8.74
CA LYS A 145 -8.94 12.73 7.90
C LYS A 145 -7.78 13.46 8.55
N GLY A 146 -6.72 12.72 8.90
CA GLY A 146 -5.49 13.27 9.47
C GLY A 146 -5.63 13.57 10.97
N GLY A 147 -4.83 12.88 11.79
CA GLY A 147 -4.73 13.18 13.22
C GLY A 147 -4.20 12.03 14.06
N PHE A 148 -4.46 10.78 13.65
CA PHE A 148 -4.04 9.61 14.41
C PHE A 148 -3.58 8.51 13.48
N TRP A 149 -2.30 8.16 13.57
CA TRP A 149 -1.73 7.02 12.91
C TRP A 149 -0.70 6.37 13.84
N SER A 150 -0.49 5.08 13.65
CA SER A 150 0.60 4.36 14.28
C SER A 150 1.55 3.91 13.19
N SER A 151 2.79 3.70 13.57
CA SER A 151 3.64 2.81 12.81
C SER A 151 3.05 1.42 12.69
N LEU A 152 3.50 0.68 11.69
CA LEU A 152 3.08 -0.71 11.50
C LEU A 152 3.47 -1.64 12.67
N ASP A 153 4.54 -1.32 13.41
CA ASP A 153 5.01 -2.06 14.60
C ASP A 153 4.36 -1.57 15.90
N GLY A 154 3.45 -0.59 15.84
CA GLY A 154 2.61 -0.20 16.97
C GLY A 154 3.09 0.98 17.81
N GLU A 155 4.14 1.70 17.38
CA GLU A 155 4.48 3.01 17.92
C GLU A 155 3.44 4.04 17.48
N ILE A 156 2.58 4.41 18.42
CA ILE A 156 1.52 5.40 18.21
C ILE A 156 2.16 6.79 18.07
N GLN A 157 2.03 7.39 16.89
CA GLN A 157 2.47 8.75 16.61
C GLN A 157 1.24 9.67 16.62
N THR A 158 1.08 10.46 17.69
CA THR A 158 0.08 11.53 17.71
C THR A 158 0.67 12.73 16.98
N THR A 159 0.12 13.15 15.86
CA THR A 159 0.51 14.46 15.30
C THR A 159 0.07 15.53 16.28
N ARG A 160 1.00 16.43 16.66
CA ARG A 160 0.62 17.65 17.40
C ARG A 160 -0.42 18.37 16.57
N SER A 161 -1.59 18.57 17.17
CA SER A 161 -2.55 19.58 16.75
C SER A 161 -1.82 20.91 16.53
N TYR A 162 -1.84 21.43 15.31
CA TYR A 162 -1.55 22.85 15.06
C TYR A 162 -2.70 23.72 15.60
#